data_AF-A0A7C7M770-F1
#
_entry.id   AF-A0A7C7M770-F1
#
_cell.length_a   1.000
_cell.length_b   1.000
_cell.length_c   1.000
_cell.angle_alpha   90.00
_cell.angle_beta   90.00
_cell.angle_gamma   90.00
#
_symmetry.space_group_name_H-M   'P 1'
#
loop_
_entity.id
_entity.type
_entity.pdbx_description
1 polymer ?
#
loop_
_entity_poly.entity_id
_entity_poly.type
_entity_poly.pdbx_seq_one_letter_code
_entity_poly.pdbx_strand_id
1 'polypeptide(L)'
;MEKGSTTIDGGSVEFAMSYRQEIMDDQGLCLQVYSKIDGDDTEILRFDCFDQAPHYHYGPENHNIRLFLDKTTCGTPFGWTMDNLRNNLSTMVERSGYDELAAKIKAYPVSASVLAEVESKGRHLISNERRTVTHQFERMLDSDVFAVGNIRIGLEYRLLPQINSEGLAIHVLTDIAGQNVELLAFDCFDSGPHYHYGPRNQDIRIYWDTTTSGETLRWTIDQFKAGNIRKMIDRAGYPTVANDVDENLLQSMMPEIERRAFELVAENKGSQPTANDQRKTKAQLIDELESLREQVAAL
;
A
#
# COMPACT_ATOMS: atom_id res chain seq x y z
N MET A 1 -11.30 -19.00 6.62
CA MET A 1 -10.35 -17.89 6.90
C MET A 1 -9.96 -18.00 8.36
N GLU A 2 -8.75 -17.62 8.78
CA GLU A 2 -8.43 -17.61 10.22
C GLU A 2 -9.27 -16.57 10.96
N LYS A 3 -9.68 -16.90 12.18
CA LYS A 3 -10.43 -16.00 13.06
C LYS A 3 -9.54 -14.86 13.54
N GLY A 4 -10.05 -13.63 13.51
CA GLY A 4 -9.34 -12.44 14.00
C GLY A 4 -8.93 -12.57 15.47
N SER A 5 -7.76 -12.04 15.81
CA SER A 5 -7.15 -12.16 17.15
C SER A 5 -7.76 -11.22 18.18
N THR A 6 -8.38 -10.12 17.76
CA THR A 6 -9.10 -9.20 18.65
C THR A 6 -10.56 -9.61 18.73
N THR A 7 -11.00 -10.18 19.85
CA THR A 7 -12.39 -10.62 20.03
C THR A 7 -13.15 -9.82 21.08
N ILE A 8 -14.45 -9.66 20.85
CA ILE A 8 -15.39 -8.99 21.76
C ILE A 8 -16.68 -9.81 21.81
N ASP A 9 -17.08 -10.21 23.03
CA ASP A 9 -18.33 -10.93 23.27
C ASP A 9 -19.55 -10.01 23.15
N GLY A 10 -20.46 -10.35 22.24
CA GLY A 10 -21.76 -9.71 22.04
C GLY A 10 -22.94 -10.50 22.59
N GLY A 11 -22.69 -11.57 23.35
CA GLY A 11 -23.67 -12.45 23.96
C GLY A 11 -24.12 -13.56 23.02
N SER A 12 -25.02 -13.25 22.08
CA SER A 12 -25.47 -14.26 21.10
C SER A 12 -24.46 -14.49 19.97
N VAL A 13 -23.53 -13.56 19.79
CA VAL A 13 -22.47 -13.61 18.78
C VAL A 13 -21.18 -13.07 19.39
N GLU A 14 -20.05 -13.46 18.81
CA GLU A 14 -18.74 -12.89 19.10
C GLU A 14 -18.25 -12.13 17.86
N PHE A 15 -17.68 -10.94 18.06
CA PHE A 15 -17.01 -10.19 17.01
C PHE A 15 -15.52 -10.48 17.06
N ALA A 16 -14.92 -10.86 15.92
CA ALA A 16 -13.49 -11.07 15.79
C ALA A 16 -12.93 -10.12 14.72
N MET A 17 -11.79 -9.49 14.99
CA MET A 17 -11.18 -8.50 14.10
C MET A 17 -9.68 -8.73 13.94
N SER A 18 -9.19 -8.48 12.73
CA SER A 18 -7.76 -8.40 12.42
C SER A 18 -7.54 -7.43 11.27
N TYR A 19 -6.48 -6.62 11.32
CA TYR A 19 -6.05 -5.89 10.14
C TYR A 19 -5.18 -6.79 9.27
N ARG A 20 -5.39 -6.70 7.95
CA ARG A 20 -4.72 -7.54 6.97
C ARG A 20 -3.84 -6.65 6.11
N GLN A 21 -2.52 -6.80 6.24
CA GLN A 21 -1.53 -5.94 5.58
C GLN A 21 -1.05 -6.44 4.22
N GLU A 22 -1.34 -7.69 3.84
CA GLU A 22 -0.73 -8.33 2.66
C GLU A 22 -1.72 -9.21 1.88
N ILE A 23 -2.84 -8.63 1.46
CA ILE A 23 -3.79 -9.32 0.59
C ILE A 23 -3.53 -8.88 -0.85
N MET A 24 -2.53 -9.48 -1.49
CA MET A 24 -2.09 -9.09 -2.84
C MET A 24 -1.72 -7.59 -2.91
N ASP A 25 -2.46 -6.79 -3.67
CA ASP A 25 -2.34 -5.34 -3.83
C ASP A 25 -3.31 -4.55 -2.93
N ASP A 26 -3.91 -5.22 -1.94
CA ASP A 26 -4.92 -4.70 -1.02
C ASP A 26 -4.52 -4.90 0.46
N GLN A 27 -5.21 -4.15 1.32
CA GLN A 27 -5.10 -4.23 2.77
C GLN A 27 -6.38 -3.72 3.43
N GLY A 28 -6.60 -4.06 4.70
CA GLY A 28 -7.70 -3.47 5.46
C GLY A 28 -8.17 -4.32 6.64
N LEU A 29 -9.20 -3.82 7.32
CA LEU A 29 -9.78 -4.52 8.46
C LEU A 29 -10.68 -5.66 7.97
N CYS A 30 -10.47 -6.87 8.48
CA CYS A 30 -11.43 -7.94 8.43
C CYS A 30 -12.19 -7.98 9.77
N LEU A 31 -13.51 -7.84 9.72
CA LEU A 31 -14.42 -8.06 10.85
C LEU A 31 -15.28 -9.28 10.58
N GLN A 32 -15.27 -10.22 11.52
CA GLN A 32 -16.02 -11.47 11.45
C GLN A 32 -17.02 -11.51 12.60
N VAL A 33 -18.17 -12.14 12.36
CA VAL A 33 -19.19 -12.42 13.38
C VAL A 33 -19.28 -13.93 13.52
N TYR A 34 -19.00 -14.42 14.72
CA TYR A 34 -19.01 -15.83 15.07
C TYR A 34 -20.17 -16.17 16.01
N SER A 35 -20.61 -17.42 15.98
CA SER A 35 -21.51 -17.99 16.98
C SER A 35 -21.26 -19.49 17.09
N LYS A 36 -21.70 -20.08 18.20
CA LYS A 36 -21.77 -21.53 18.34
C LYS A 36 -22.98 -22.10 17.60
N ILE A 37 -22.75 -22.89 16.56
CA ILE A 37 -23.77 -23.64 15.81
C ILE A 37 -23.46 -25.12 15.98
N ASP A 38 -24.40 -25.88 16.54
CA ASP A 38 -24.22 -27.31 16.85
C ASP A 38 -22.96 -27.65 17.69
N GLY A 39 -22.45 -26.66 18.44
CA GLY A 39 -21.24 -26.77 19.26
C GLY A 39 -19.95 -26.25 18.61
N ASP A 40 -19.96 -26.07 17.28
CA ASP A 40 -18.82 -25.59 16.51
C ASP A 40 -18.74 -24.07 16.50
N ASP A 41 -17.52 -23.52 16.48
CA ASP A 41 -17.31 -22.08 16.30
C ASP A 41 -17.45 -21.71 14.83
N THR A 42 -18.58 -21.12 14.45
CA THR A 42 -18.96 -20.93 13.04
C THR A 42 -18.89 -19.47 12.63
N GLU A 43 -18.23 -19.19 11.50
CA GLU A 43 -18.19 -17.86 10.88
C GLU A 43 -19.54 -17.54 10.20
N ILE A 44 -20.35 -16.68 10.82
CA ILE A 44 -21.73 -16.35 10.41
C ILE A 44 -21.77 -15.23 9.36
N LEU A 45 -20.95 -14.20 9.55
CA LEU A 45 -20.78 -13.06 8.65
C LEU A 45 -19.30 -12.69 8.59
N ARG A 46 -18.86 -12.18 7.46
CA ARG A 46 -17.56 -11.52 7.32
C ARG A 46 -17.68 -10.22 6.55
N PHE A 47 -16.97 -9.20 7.02
CA PHE A 47 -16.86 -7.90 6.40
C PHE A 47 -15.38 -7.62 6.17
N ASP A 48 -14.97 -7.74 4.92
CA ASP A 48 -13.63 -7.47 4.44
C ASP A 48 -13.60 -5.98 4.02
N CYS A 49 -13.33 -5.10 4.99
CA CYS A 49 -13.29 -3.65 4.84
C CYS A 49 -11.96 -3.20 4.22
N PHE A 50 -11.65 -3.73 3.04
CA PHE A 50 -10.38 -3.50 2.35
C PHE A 50 -10.37 -2.21 1.53
N ASP A 51 -9.17 -1.71 1.24
CA ASP A 51 -8.97 -0.44 0.53
C ASP A 51 -9.40 -0.54 -0.93
N GLN A 52 -9.05 -1.61 -1.61
CA GLN A 52 -9.25 -1.75 -3.07
C GLN A 52 -10.56 -2.46 -3.38
N ALA A 53 -10.78 -3.62 -2.76
CA ALA A 53 -11.92 -4.48 -3.04
C ALA A 53 -12.74 -4.77 -1.77
N PRO A 54 -13.35 -3.77 -1.12
CA PRO A 54 -14.17 -4.02 0.06
C PRO A 54 -15.38 -4.90 -0.30
N HIS A 55 -15.64 -5.91 0.52
CA HIS A 55 -16.73 -6.86 0.31
C HIS A 55 -17.18 -7.49 1.62
N TYR A 56 -18.28 -8.24 1.55
CA TYR A 56 -18.81 -8.97 2.70
C TYR A 56 -19.40 -10.31 2.26
N HIS A 57 -19.55 -11.19 3.23
CA HIS A 57 -20.00 -12.56 3.05
C HIS A 57 -21.20 -12.86 3.96
N TYR A 58 -22.26 -13.44 3.39
CA TYR A 58 -23.30 -14.12 4.15
C TYR A 58 -22.94 -15.61 4.29
N GLY A 59 -22.86 -16.07 5.53
CA GLY A 59 -22.54 -17.44 5.91
C GLY A 59 -21.28 -17.97 5.22
N PRO A 60 -20.08 -17.43 5.49
CA PRO A 60 -18.82 -17.96 4.97
C PRO A 60 -18.67 -19.48 5.09
N GLU A 61 -19.18 -20.05 6.18
CA GLU A 61 -19.20 -21.50 6.46
C GLU A 61 -20.55 -22.17 6.13
N ASN A 62 -21.41 -21.48 5.38
CA ASN A 62 -22.65 -22.00 4.83
C ASN A 62 -22.73 -21.67 3.33
N HIS A 63 -23.64 -20.78 2.90
CA HIS A 63 -23.83 -20.45 1.48
C HIS A 63 -22.68 -19.67 0.84
N ASN A 64 -21.85 -19.03 1.65
CA ASN A 64 -20.70 -18.22 1.25
C ASN A 64 -21.01 -17.20 0.12
N ILE A 65 -22.09 -16.44 0.28
CA ILE A 65 -22.50 -15.44 -0.70
C ILE A 65 -21.62 -14.19 -0.51
N ARG A 66 -20.72 -13.93 -1.47
CA ARG A 66 -19.87 -12.74 -1.49
C ARG A 66 -20.50 -11.60 -2.28
N LEU A 67 -20.54 -10.40 -1.69
CA LEU A 67 -21.02 -9.18 -2.32
C LEU A 67 -20.00 -8.04 -2.14
N PHE A 68 -19.70 -7.33 -3.21
CA PHE A 68 -18.80 -6.16 -3.17
C PHE A 68 -19.52 -4.91 -2.68
N LEU A 69 -18.80 -4.06 -1.95
CA LEU A 69 -19.26 -2.72 -1.59
C LEU A 69 -18.90 -1.77 -2.73
N ASP A 70 -19.85 -0.93 -3.12
CA ASP A 70 -19.55 0.21 -3.97
C ASP A 70 -18.89 1.31 -3.12
N LYS A 71 -17.58 1.51 -3.36
CA LYS A 71 -16.76 2.54 -2.69
C LYS A 71 -17.29 3.96 -2.88
N THR A 72 -18.10 4.20 -3.90
CA THR A 72 -18.67 5.52 -4.18
C THR A 72 -19.80 5.87 -3.22
N THR A 73 -20.58 4.86 -2.82
CA THR A 73 -21.85 5.05 -2.08
C THR A 73 -21.81 4.53 -0.65
N CYS A 74 -20.85 3.67 -0.29
CA CYS A 74 -20.77 3.10 1.06
C CYS A 74 -20.17 4.04 2.12
N GLY A 75 -19.69 5.23 1.72
CA GLY A 75 -18.91 6.09 2.60
C GLY A 75 -17.56 5.44 2.94
N THR A 76 -17.40 4.95 4.17
CA THR A 76 -16.25 4.09 4.51
C THR A 76 -16.73 2.65 4.67
N PRO A 77 -16.00 1.64 4.15
CA PRO A 77 -16.40 0.23 4.30
C PRO A 77 -16.65 -0.19 5.76
N PHE A 78 -15.85 0.32 6.70
CA PHE A 78 -16.04 0.02 8.12
C PHE A 78 -17.23 0.76 8.73
N GLY A 79 -17.46 2.03 8.37
CA GLY A 79 -18.66 2.75 8.80
C GLY A 79 -19.94 2.07 8.34
N TRP A 80 -19.99 1.67 7.06
CA TRP A 80 -21.09 0.89 6.50
C TRP A 80 -21.31 -0.44 7.23
N THR A 81 -20.22 -1.13 7.57
CA THR A 81 -20.27 -2.36 8.37
C THR A 81 -20.92 -2.12 9.73
N MET A 82 -20.46 -1.12 10.48
CA MET A 82 -21.03 -0.82 11.80
C MET A 82 -22.50 -0.39 11.74
N ASP A 83 -22.89 0.34 10.70
CA ASP A 83 -24.30 0.70 10.49
C ASP A 83 -25.17 -0.54 10.24
N ASN A 84 -24.66 -1.53 9.52
CA ASN A 84 -25.36 -2.80 9.31
C ASN A 84 -25.39 -3.67 10.57
N LEU A 85 -24.31 -3.71 11.35
CA LEU A 85 -24.30 -4.44 12.63
C LEU A 85 -25.31 -3.85 13.62
N ARG A 86 -25.53 -2.52 13.60
CA ARG A 86 -26.53 -1.86 14.46
C ARG A 86 -27.96 -2.12 14.03
N ASN A 87 -28.23 -2.03 12.72
CA ASN A 87 -29.58 -1.92 12.22
C ASN A 87 -30.10 -3.20 11.57
N ASN A 88 -29.20 -4.05 11.06
CA ASN A 88 -29.54 -5.16 10.18
C ASN A 88 -28.97 -6.51 10.62
N LEU A 89 -28.23 -6.60 11.73
CA LEU A 89 -27.50 -7.82 12.13
C LEU A 89 -28.39 -9.06 12.11
N SER A 90 -29.57 -9.02 12.74
CA SER A 90 -30.45 -10.19 12.78
C SER A 90 -30.94 -10.63 11.39
N THR A 91 -31.35 -9.68 10.55
CA THR A 91 -31.74 -9.95 9.16
C THR A 91 -30.59 -10.49 8.32
N MET A 92 -29.37 -10.00 8.57
CA MET A 92 -28.18 -10.50 7.89
C MET A 92 -27.86 -11.93 8.29
N VAL A 93 -27.97 -12.26 9.58
CA VAL A 93 -27.79 -13.63 10.10
C VAL A 93 -28.86 -14.59 9.55
N GLU A 94 -30.11 -14.13 9.46
CA GLU A 94 -31.21 -14.88 8.84
C GLU A 94 -30.88 -15.19 7.37
N ARG A 95 -30.42 -14.19 6.61
CA ARG A 95 -29.98 -14.37 5.22
C ARG A 95 -28.76 -15.29 5.07
N SER A 96 -27.90 -15.38 6.09
CA SER A 96 -26.80 -16.35 6.16
C SER A 96 -27.28 -17.79 6.39
N GLY A 97 -28.57 -18.01 6.64
CA GLY A 97 -29.18 -19.33 6.85
C GLY A 97 -29.24 -19.79 8.31
N TYR A 98 -29.12 -18.87 9.27
CA TYR A 98 -29.12 -19.19 10.70
C TYR A 98 -30.35 -18.59 11.40
N ASP A 99 -31.55 -19.07 11.04
CA ASP A 99 -32.84 -18.51 11.49
C ASP A 99 -33.01 -18.50 13.02
N GLU A 100 -32.59 -19.58 13.69
CA GLU A 100 -32.66 -19.67 15.16
C GLU A 100 -31.77 -18.64 15.85
N LEU A 101 -30.54 -18.45 15.36
CA LEU A 101 -29.63 -17.43 15.85
C LEU A 101 -30.18 -16.01 15.58
N ALA A 102 -30.76 -15.79 14.40
CA ALA A 102 -31.39 -14.52 14.07
C ALA A 102 -32.55 -14.19 15.02
N ALA A 103 -33.41 -15.17 15.34
CA ALA A 103 -34.48 -15.02 16.32
C ALA A 103 -33.92 -14.71 17.72
N LYS A 104 -32.83 -15.37 18.12
CA LYS A 104 -32.14 -15.10 19.39
C LYS A 104 -31.59 -13.68 19.47
N ILE A 105 -30.95 -13.18 18.40
CA ILE A 105 -30.45 -11.80 18.33
C ILE A 105 -31.61 -10.78 18.36
N LYS A 106 -32.76 -11.08 17.73
CA LYS A 106 -33.96 -10.20 17.81
C LYS A 106 -34.47 -10.10 19.26
N ALA A 107 -34.49 -11.23 19.98
CA ALA A 107 -34.94 -11.27 21.38
C ALA A 107 -33.93 -10.64 22.35
N TYR A 108 -32.64 -10.82 22.08
CA TYR A 108 -31.53 -10.34 22.89
C TYR A 108 -30.50 -9.63 22.01
N PRO A 109 -30.76 -8.37 21.62
CA PRO A 109 -29.86 -7.61 20.76
C PRO A 109 -28.51 -7.39 21.43
N VAL A 110 -27.46 -7.31 20.61
CA VAL A 110 -26.13 -6.87 21.06
C VAL A 110 -26.27 -5.46 21.65
N SER A 111 -25.68 -5.23 22.81
CA SER A 111 -25.81 -3.93 23.49
C SER A 111 -25.11 -2.81 22.71
N ALA A 112 -25.65 -1.60 22.81
CA ALA A 112 -25.05 -0.44 22.15
C ALA A 112 -23.61 -0.15 22.63
N SER A 113 -23.30 -0.42 23.90
CA SER A 113 -21.95 -0.27 24.45
C SER A 113 -20.97 -1.27 23.86
N VAL A 114 -21.38 -2.52 23.62
CA VAL A 114 -20.54 -3.52 22.95
C VAL A 114 -20.28 -3.12 21.51
N LEU A 115 -21.30 -2.68 20.77
CA LEU A 115 -21.09 -2.22 19.38
C LEU A 115 -20.20 -0.97 19.31
N ALA A 116 -20.25 -0.08 20.31
CA ALA A 116 -19.34 1.06 20.41
C ALA A 116 -17.89 0.61 20.69
N GLU A 117 -17.70 -0.44 21.49
CA GLU A 117 -16.38 -1.03 21.73
C GLU A 117 -15.81 -1.67 20.45
N VAL A 118 -16.62 -2.45 19.73
CA VAL A 118 -16.26 -3.03 18.43
C VAL A 118 -15.83 -1.94 17.45
N GLU A 119 -16.62 -0.86 17.33
CA GLU A 119 -16.26 0.26 16.47
C GLU A 119 -14.96 0.94 16.89
N SER A 120 -14.78 1.20 18.19
CA SER A 120 -13.57 1.83 18.72
C SER A 120 -12.33 1.00 18.43
N LYS A 121 -12.39 -0.32 18.67
CA LYS A 121 -11.29 -1.25 18.39
C LYS A 121 -11.03 -1.37 16.89
N GLY A 122 -12.06 -1.51 16.07
CA GLY A 122 -11.90 -1.54 14.61
C GLY A 122 -11.25 -0.27 14.05
N ARG A 123 -11.67 0.92 14.51
CA ARG A 123 -11.05 2.20 14.14
C ARG A 123 -9.59 2.30 14.60
N HIS A 124 -9.29 1.78 15.79
CA HIS A 124 -7.91 1.70 16.28
C HIS A 124 -7.04 0.82 15.38
N LEU A 125 -7.50 -0.38 15.02
CA LEU A 125 -6.78 -1.29 14.12
C LEU A 125 -6.54 -0.63 12.75
N ILE A 126 -7.58 -0.02 12.16
CA ILE A 126 -7.47 0.70 10.88
C ILE A 126 -6.41 1.81 10.91
N SER A 127 -6.31 2.53 12.04
CA SER A 127 -5.40 3.66 12.15
C SER A 127 -3.96 3.25 12.44
N ASN A 128 -3.74 2.17 13.18
CA ASN A 128 -2.42 1.79 13.69
C ASN A 128 -1.78 0.61 12.97
N GLU A 129 -2.56 -0.24 12.31
CA GLU A 129 -2.04 -1.43 11.62
C GLU A 129 -2.02 -1.26 10.10
N ARG A 130 -2.44 -0.11 9.58
CA ARG A 130 -2.30 0.21 8.16
C ARG A 130 -0.84 0.13 7.73
N ARG A 131 -0.58 -0.63 6.67
CA ARG A 131 0.74 -0.67 6.03
C ARG A 131 0.95 0.60 5.23
N THR A 132 2.06 1.27 5.51
CA THR A 132 2.57 2.38 4.71
C THR A 132 4.05 2.15 4.44
N VAL A 133 4.51 2.47 3.25
CA VAL A 133 5.91 2.37 2.84
C VAL A 133 6.52 3.77 2.80
N THR A 134 7.72 3.91 3.37
CA THR A 134 8.55 5.12 3.27
C THR A 134 9.96 4.69 2.86
N HIS A 135 10.36 5.05 1.65
CA HIS A 135 11.71 4.81 1.17
C HIS A 135 12.69 5.81 1.81
N GLN A 136 13.90 5.33 2.12
CA GLN A 136 14.94 6.11 2.82
C GLN A 136 15.87 6.89 1.85
N PHE A 137 15.72 6.70 0.54
CA PHE A 137 16.49 7.36 -0.53
C PHE A 137 18.02 7.43 -0.28
N GLU A 138 18.58 6.39 0.35
CA GLU A 138 19.92 6.38 0.94
C GLU A 138 21.05 6.66 -0.05
N ARG A 139 20.87 6.29 -1.31
CA ARG A 139 21.84 6.44 -2.40
C ARG A 139 21.40 7.47 -3.45
N MET A 140 20.24 8.11 -3.26
CA MET A 140 19.76 9.15 -4.17
C MET A 140 20.59 10.43 -3.96
N LEU A 141 21.24 10.89 -5.03
CA LEU A 141 22.01 12.13 -5.04
C LEU A 141 21.14 13.30 -5.50
N ASP A 142 21.45 14.50 -5.04
CA ASP A 142 20.70 15.71 -5.45
C ASP A 142 20.81 15.96 -6.97
N SER A 143 21.92 15.55 -7.59
CA SER A 143 22.13 15.58 -9.04
C SER A 143 21.25 14.60 -9.82
N ASP A 144 20.68 13.60 -9.15
CA ASP A 144 19.81 12.58 -9.71
C ASP A 144 18.32 12.89 -9.44
N VAL A 145 18.03 14.11 -8.97
CA VAL A 145 16.66 14.60 -8.72
C VAL A 145 16.32 15.72 -9.70
N PHE A 146 15.32 15.47 -10.54
CA PHE A 146 14.83 16.39 -11.56
C PHE A 146 13.58 17.10 -11.07
N ALA A 147 13.63 18.42 -10.93
CA ALA A 147 12.47 19.23 -10.55
C ALA A 147 11.59 19.49 -11.78
N VAL A 148 10.33 19.04 -11.72
CA VAL A 148 9.37 19.11 -12.83
C VAL A 148 8.09 19.78 -12.31
N GLY A 149 8.15 21.11 -12.17
CA GLY A 149 7.04 21.90 -11.66
C GLY A 149 6.71 21.54 -10.21
N ASN A 150 5.51 21.00 -9.98
CA ASN A 150 5.04 20.62 -8.65
C ASN A 150 5.54 19.24 -8.18
N ILE A 151 6.15 18.44 -9.05
CA ILE A 151 6.72 17.12 -8.72
C ILE A 151 8.24 17.10 -8.93
N ARG A 152 8.89 16.08 -8.40
CA ARG A 152 10.29 15.75 -8.67
C ARG A 152 10.41 14.29 -9.08
N ILE A 153 11.29 14.00 -10.03
CA ILE A 153 11.67 12.64 -10.41
C ILE A 153 13.05 12.35 -9.80
N GLY A 154 13.10 11.49 -8.80
CA GLY A 154 14.34 11.03 -8.18
C GLY A 154 14.77 9.69 -8.75
N LEU A 155 16.04 9.55 -9.12
CA LEU A 155 16.63 8.30 -9.58
C LEU A 155 17.58 7.75 -8.52
N GLU A 156 17.42 6.49 -8.15
CA GLU A 156 18.26 5.85 -7.14
C GLU A 156 18.62 4.43 -7.57
N TYR A 157 19.91 4.12 -7.76
CA TYR A 157 20.32 2.72 -7.89
C TYR A 157 20.47 2.08 -6.51
N ARG A 158 19.66 1.05 -6.25
CA ARG A 158 19.56 0.39 -4.94
C ARG A 158 20.22 -0.98 -4.98
N LEU A 159 21.00 -1.27 -3.94
CA LEU A 159 21.55 -2.60 -3.66
C LEU A 159 20.70 -3.25 -2.57
N LEU A 160 20.20 -4.46 -2.80
CA LEU A 160 19.30 -5.19 -1.90
C LEU A 160 19.92 -6.55 -1.54
N PRO A 161 21.05 -6.57 -0.82
CA PRO A 161 21.78 -7.80 -0.49
C PRO A 161 20.92 -8.81 0.29
N GLN A 162 19.96 -8.34 1.07
CA GLN A 162 19.05 -9.17 1.86
C GLN A 162 18.17 -10.11 1.02
N ILE A 163 17.93 -9.77 -0.25
CA ILE A 163 17.16 -10.60 -1.20
C ILE A 163 17.96 -10.92 -2.47
N ASN A 164 19.28 -10.72 -2.43
CA ASN A 164 20.18 -10.88 -3.58
C ASN A 164 19.64 -10.22 -4.86
N SER A 165 19.22 -8.96 -4.72
CA SER A 165 18.63 -8.16 -5.79
C SER A 165 19.29 -6.79 -5.85
N GLU A 166 19.13 -6.11 -6.96
CA GLU A 166 19.56 -4.73 -7.19
C GLU A 166 18.80 -4.15 -8.37
N GLY A 167 18.85 -2.83 -8.54
CA GLY A 167 18.32 -2.17 -9.73
C GLY A 167 18.01 -0.70 -9.48
N LEU A 168 17.47 -0.05 -10.50
CA LEU A 168 17.08 1.35 -10.41
C LEU A 168 15.68 1.47 -9.79
N ALA A 169 15.56 2.30 -8.76
CA ALA A 169 14.30 2.84 -8.31
C ALA A 169 14.09 4.23 -8.91
N ILE A 170 12.87 4.49 -9.41
CA ILE A 170 12.43 5.82 -9.82
C ILE A 170 11.34 6.28 -8.86
N HIS A 171 11.57 7.43 -8.22
CA HIS A 171 10.70 8.02 -7.22
C HIS A 171 10.00 9.24 -7.80
N VAL A 172 8.67 9.28 -7.71
CA VAL A 172 7.89 10.49 -8.03
C VAL A 172 7.53 11.15 -6.72
N LEU A 173 8.11 12.32 -6.48
CA LEU A 173 8.08 13.01 -5.18
C LEU A 173 7.35 14.35 -5.30
N THR A 174 6.79 14.84 -4.20
CA THR A 174 6.27 16.21 -4.08
C THR A 174 6.53 16.72 -2.67
N ASP A 175 6.44 18.04 -2.48
CA ASP A 175 6.24 18.60 -1.15
C ASP A 175 4.74 18.64 -0.83
N ILE A 176 4.34 18.10 0.32
CA ILE A 176 2.99 18.29 0.88
C ILE A 176 3.17 18.76 2.32
N ALA A 177 2.82 20.02 2.56
CA ALA A 177 2.92 20.66 3.87
C ALA A 177 4.32 20.55 4.50
N GLY A 178 5.38 20.76 3.70
CA GLY A 178 6.77 20.68 4.15
C GLY A 178 7.31 19.27 4.32
N GLN A 179 6.54 18.24 3.92
CA GLN A 179 7.01 16.86 3.89
C GLN A 179 7.30 16.43 2.45
N ASN A 180 8.46 15.81 2.25
CA ASN A 180 8.74 15.10 1.01
C ASN A 180 7.89 13.82 0.97
N VAL A 181 6.85 13.83 0.14
CA VAL A 181 5.92 12.71 -0.03
C VAL A 181 6.21 12.01 -1.34
N GLU A 182 6.38 10.70 -1.26
CA GLU A 182 6.48 9.83 -2.41
C GLU A 182 5.08 9.45 -2.92
N LEU A 183 4.79 9.88 -4.13
CA LEU A 183 3.53 9.68 -4.84
C LEU A 183 3.50 8.32 -5.53
N LEU A 184 4.60 7.97 -6.19
CA LEU A 184 4.79 6.73 -6.93
C LEU A 184 6.24 6.26 -6.72
N ALA A 185 6.43 4.95 -6.67
CA ALA A 185 7.76 4.34 -6.67
C ALA A 185 7.79 3.26 -7.75
N PHE A 186 8.84 3.20 -8.56
CA PHE A 186 9.06 2.19 -9.59
C PHE A 186 10.36 1.48 -9.31
N ASP A 187 10.26 0.33 -8.65
CA ASP A 187 11.37 -0.48 -8.22
C ASP A 187 11.72 -1.49 -9.33
N CYS A 188 12.54 -1.04 -10.29
CA CYS A 188 12.97 -1.81 -11.47
C CYS A 188 14.14 -2.74 -11.10
N PHE A 189 13.88 -3.65 -10.17
CA PHE A 189 14.88 -4.58 -9.63
C PHE A 189 15.00 -5.87 -10.42
N ASP A 190 16.16 -6.52 -10.31
CA ASP A 190 16.45 -7.79 -10.97
C ASP A 190 15.56 -8.94 -10.45
N SER A 191 15.23 -8.91 -9.17
CA SER A 191 14.30 -9.83 -8.53
C SER A 191 13.11 -9.10 -7.94
N GLY A 192 11.92 -9.59 -8.26
CA GLY A 192 10.64 -9.06 -7.81
C GLY A 192 10.40 -7.59 -8.18
N PRO A 193 10.62 -7.16 -9.44
CA PRO A 193 10.37 -5.77 -9.80
C PRO A 193 8.88 -5.43 -9.63
N HIS A 194 8.61 -4.26 -9.08
CA HIS A 194 7.26 -3.80 -8.80
C HIS A 194 7.18 -2.28 -8.77
N TYR A 195 5.96 -1.75 -8.75
CA TYR A 195 5.72 -0.33 -8.54
C TYR A 195 4.57 -0.10 -7.58
N HIS A 196 4.61 1.05 -6.92
CA HIS A 196 3.68 1.46 -5.89
C HIS A 196 2.83 2.64 -6.36
N TYR A 197 1.51 2.57 -6.12
CA TYR A 197 0.65 3.76 -6.10
C TYR A 197 0.48 4.25 -4.67
N GLY A 198 1.05 5.43 -4.39
CA GLY A 198 0.97 6.09 -3.10
C GLY A 198 1.52 5.25 -1.95
N PRO A 199 2.84 5.00 -1.88
CA PRO A 199 3.50 4.25 -0.79
C PRO A 199 3.01 4.64 0.62
N ARG A 200 2.79 5.93 0.86
CA ARG A 200 2.28 6.45 2.15
C ARG A 200 0.76 6.63 2.23
N ASN A 201 0.03 6.33 1.16
CA ASN A 201 -1.43 6.51 1.06
C ASN A 201 -2.16 5.18 0.90
N GLN A 202 -2.17 4.63 -0.32
CA GLN A 202 -2.88 3.37 -0.62
C GLN A 202 -1.94 2.16 -0.61
N ASP A 203 -0.66 2.37 -0.90
CA ASP A 203 0.37 1.35 -1.02
C ASP A 203 -0.05 0.16 -1.89
N ILE A 204 -0.71 0.46 -3.02
CA ILE A 204 -1.06 -0.55 -4.02
C ILE A 204 0.24 -0.95 -4.70
N ARG A 205 0.68 -2.18 -4.44
CA ARG A 205 1.91 -2.74 -4.99
C ARG A 205 1.60 -3.68 -6.14
N ILE A 206 2.07 -3.34 -7.33
CA ILE A 206 1.88 -4.14 -8.54
C ILE A 206 3.23 -4.68 -8.99
N TYR A 207 3.36 -6.02 -8.99
CA TYR A 207 4.52 -6.70 -9.55
C TYR A 207 4.39 -6.79 -11.07
N TRP A 208 5.48 -6.49 -11.77
CA TRP A 208 5.51 -6.71 -13.21
C TRP A 208 5.62 -8.21 -13.49
N ASP A 209 4.81 -8.69 -14.43
CA ASP A 209 5.17 -9.86 -15.22
C ASP A 209 6.15 -9.41 -16.30
N THR A 210 7.43 -9.72 -16.10
CA THR A 210 8.51 -9.35 -17.01
C THR A 210 8.42 -10.06 -18.36
N THR A 211 7.63 -11.14 -18.47
CA THR A 211 7.34 -11.82 -19.74
C THR A 211 6.53 -10.92 -20.67
N THR A 212 5.57 -10.18 -20.12
CA THR A 212 4.64 -9.33 -20.88
C THR A 212 5.05 -7.86 -20.89
N SER A 213 5.68 -7.39 -19.81
CA SER A 213 6.08 -5.99 -19.65
C SER A 213 7.46 -5.69 -20.23
N GLY A 214 8.27 -6.74 -20.45
CA GLY A 214 9.65 -6.60 -20.92
C GLY A 214 10.57 -6.00 -19.84
N GLU A 215 11.51 -5.17 -20.28
CA GLU A 215 12.48 -4.50 -19.42
C GLU A 215 11.79 -3.35 -18.64
N THR A 216 11.80 -3.42 -17.31
CA THR A 216 10.94 -2.62 -16.43
C THR A 216 11.36 -1.15 -16.35
N LEU A 217 12.65 -0.84 -16.50
CA LEU A 217 13.11 0.55 -16.58
C LEU A 217 12.60 1.21 -17.86
N ARG A 218 12.80 0.58 -19.02
CA ARG A 218 12.26 1.06 -20.30
C ARG A 218 10.75 1.22 -20.23
N TRP A 219 10.03 0.23 -19.69
CA TRP A 219 8.59 0.32 -19.52
C TRP A 219 8.18 1.56 -18.70
N THR A 220 8.89 1.84 -17.60
CA THR A 220 8.63 3.00 -16.74
C THR A 220 8.86 4.31 -17.49
N ILE A 221 9.98 4.43 -18.21
CA ILE A 221 10.27 5.60 -19.05
C ILE A 221 9.20 5.79 -20.13
N ASP A 222 8.72 4.72 -20.74
CA ASP A 222 7.67 4.77 -21.76
C ASP A 222 6.33 5.25 -21.17
N GLN A 223 6.01 4.91 -19.91
CA GLN A 223 4.82 5.46 -19.24
C GLN A 223 4.92 6.97 -19.07
N PHE A 224 6.11 7.48 -18.73
CA PHE A 224 6.32 8.91 -18.53
C PHE A 224 6.24 9.65 -19.88
N LYS A 225 6.87 9.12 -20.93
CA LYS A 225 6.78 9.68 -22.30
C LYS A 225 5.35 9.65 -22.87
N ALA A 226 4.55 8.67 -22.48
CA ALA A 226 3.14 8.58 -22.88
C ALA A 226 2.22 9.55 -22.12
N GLY A 227 2.74 10.31 -21.14
CA GLY A 227 1.95 11.23 -20.31
C GLY A 227 1.04 10.53 -19.30
N ASN A 228 1.35 9.28 -18.92
CA ASN A 228 0.54 8.53 -17.97
C ASN A 228 0.75 8.95 -16.52
N ILE A 229 1.84 9.68 -16.20
CA ILE A 229 2.20 10.03 -14.82
C ILE A 229 1.06 10.74 -14.08
N ARG A 230 0.33 11.65 -14.76
CA ARG A 230 -0.83 12.35 -14.20
C ARG A 230 -1.92 11.38 -13.73
N LYS A 231 -2.29 10.42 -14.58
CA LYS A 231 -3.30 9.40 -14.25
C LYS A 231 -2.82 8.49 -13.13
N MET A 232 -1.52 8.22 -13.08
CA MET A 232 -0.93 7.38 -12.05
C MET A 232 -0.93 8.09 -10.68
N ILE A 233 -0.58 9.37 -10.63
CA ILE A 233 -0.66 10.18 -9.40
C ILE A 233 -2.11 10.31 -8.92
N ASP A 234 -3.06 10.48 -9.83
CA ASP A 234 -4.50 10.50 -9.50
C ASP A 234 -4.93 9.16 -8.87
N ARG A 235 -4.57 8.03 -9.50
CA ARG A 235 -4.82 6.69 -8.96
C ARG A 235 -4.17 6.47 -7.59
N ALA A 236 -2.98 7.04 -7.36
CA ALA A 236 -2.31 7.02 -6.06
C ALA A 236 -3.03 7.84 -4.97
N GLY A 237 -4.11 8.55 -5.32
CA GLY A 237 -4.95 9.32 -4.40
C GLY A 237 -4.48 10.75 -4.18
N TYR A 238 -3.76 11.33 -5.14
CA TYR A 238 -3.29 12.71 -5.09
C TYR A 238 -3.84 13.56 -6.26
N PRO A 239 -5.17 13.71 -6.39
CA PRO A 239 -5.80 14.36 -7.54
C PRO A 239 -5.39 15.83 -7.72
N THR A 240 -5.15 16.56 -6.61
CA THR A 240 -4.68 17.95 -6.67
C THR A 240 -3.27 18.05 -7.25
N VAL A 241 -2.36 17.19 -6.80
CA VAL A 241 -1.00 17.11 -7.34
C VAL A 241 -1.03 16.69 -8.81
N ALA A 242 -1.88 15.72 -9.17
CA ALA A 242 -2.04 15.27 -10.55
C ALA A 242 -2.48 16.40 -11.49
N ASN A 243 -3.44 17.23 -11.05
CA ASN A 243 -3.96 18.34 -11.86
C ASN A 243 -2.88 19.38 -12.20
N ASP A 244 -1.94 19.58 -11.28
CA ASP A 244 -0.90 20.61 -11.37
C ASP A 244 0.39 20.11 -12.06
N VAL A 245 0.46 18.85 -12.49
CA VAL A 245 1.61 18.32 -13.25
C VAL A 245 1.80 19.10 -14.56
N ASP A 246 2.96 19.75 -14.70
CA ASP A 246 3.41 20.39 -15.94
C ASP A 246 3.96 19.33 -16.92
N GLU A 247 3.06 18.79 -17.73
CA GLU A 247 3.38 17.75 -18.72
C GLU A 247 4.39 18.24 -19.76
N ASN A 248 4.31 19.51 -20.18
CA ASN A 248 5.23 20.03 -21.19
C ASN A 248 6.66 20.11 -20.65
N LEU A 249 6.81 20.58 -19.40
CA LEU A 249 8.10 20.59 -18.72
C LEU A 249 8.63 19.16 -18.56
N LEU A 250 7.81 18.21 -18.11
CA LEU A 250 8.21 16.81 -17.99
C LEU A 250 8.74 16.27 -19.32
N GLN A 251 7.96 16.41 -20.39
CA GLN A 251 8.36 15.92 -21.72
C GLN A 251 9.65 16.57 -22.22
N SER A 252 9.88 17.85 -21.92
CA SER A 252 11.13 18.53 -22.27
C SER A 252 12.36 17.97 -21.55
N MET A 253 12.18 17.43 -20.34
CA MET A 253 13.24 16.86 -19.49
C MET A 253 13.43 15.34 -19.69
N MET A 254 12.45 14.65 -20.29
CA MET A 254 12.51 13.20 -20.48
C MET A 254 13.80 12.68 -21.14
N PRO A 255 14.39 13.32 -22.16
CA PRO A 255 15.66 12.87 -22.73
C PRO A 255 16.81 12.82 -21.71
N GLU A 256 16.86 13.78 -20.80
CA GLU A 256 17.90 13.84 -19.76
C GLU A 256 17.64 12.82 -18.65
N ILE A 257 16.39 12.72 -18.18
CA ILE A 257 15.97 11.74 -17.16
C ILE A 257 16.26 10.31 -17.65
N GLU A 258 15.85 9.99 -18.88
CA GLU A 258 16.09 8.67 -19.48
C GLU A 258 17.59 8.37 -19.59
N ARG A 259 18.36 9.30 -20.15
CA ARG A 259 19.81 9.14 -20.28
C ARG A 259 20.44 8.85 -18.92
N ARG A 260 20.13 9.65 -17.90
CA ARG A 260 20.72 9.50 -16.56
C ARG A 260 20.31 8.19 -15.89
N ALA A 261 19.04 7.77 -16.05
CA ALA A 261 18.56 6.51 -15.51
C ALA A 261 19.36 5.30 -16.05
N PHE A 262 19.60 5.25 -17.37
CA PHE A 262 20.40 4.18 -17.96
C PHE A 262 21.90 4.29 -17.65
N GLU A 263 22.45 5.51 -17.49
CA GLU A 263 23.82 5.73 -17.01
C GLU A 263 24.01 5.16 -15.60
N LEU A 264 23.10 5.45 -14.67
CA LEU A 264 23.13 4.90 -13.31
C LEU A 264 23.14 3.37 -13.32
N VAL A 265 22.31 2.74 -14.16
CA VAL A 265 22.32 1.28 -14.31
C VAL A 265 23.67 0.78 -14.85
N ALA A 266 24.20 1.42 -15.90
CA ALA A 266 25.47 1.02 -16.50
C ALA A 266 26.67 1.19 -15.55
N GLU A 267 26.73 2.31 -14.82
CA GLU A 267 27.75 2.59 -13.80
C GLU A 267 27.77 1.51 -12.71
N ASN A 268 26.59 1.07 -12.26
CA ASN A 268 26.47 0.11 -11.16
C ASN A 268 26.62 -1.34 -11.62
N LYS A 269 26.03 -1.74 -12.76
CA LYS A 269 26.10 -3.12 -13.30
C LYS A 269 27.39 -3.42 -14.08
N GLY A 270 27.97 -2.42 -14.75
CA GLY A 270 29.26 -2.55 -15.45
C GLY A 270 30.45 -2.72 -14.49
N SER A 271 30.23 -2.43 -13.21
CA SER A 271 31.14 -2.70 -12.11
C SER A 271 30.83 -4.09 -11.53
N GLN A 272 31.34 -5.18 -12.11
CA GLN A 272 31.17 -6.52 -11.52
C GLN A 272 31.74 -6.54 -10.08
N PRO A 273 31.04 -7.15 -9.11
CA PRO A 273 31.56 -7.28 -7.76
C PRO A 273 32.77 -8.23 -7.79
N THR A 274 33.95 -7.70 -7.52
CA THR A 274 35.02 -8.53 -6.97
C THR A 274 34.65 -8.84 -5.51
N ALA A 275 35.13 -9.96 -4.96
CA ALA A 275 34.75 -10.50 -3.65
C ALA A 275 35.03 -9.59 -2.42
N ASN A 276 35.29 -8.30 -2.62
CA ASN A 276 35.57 -7.26 -1.64
C ASN A 276 34.79 -5.96 -1.98
N ASP A 277 33.53 -6.06 -2.39
CA ASP A 277 32.75 -4.86 -2.75
C ASP A 277 32.44 -4.00 -1.50
N GLN A 278 33.33 -3.04 -1.24
CA GLN A 278 33.23 -2.01 -0.20
C GLN A 278 32.54 -0.75 -0.75
N ARG A 279 31.50 -0.87 -1.59
CA ARG A 279 30.79 0.29 -2.12
C ARG A 279 30.15 1.11 -0.99
N LYS A 280 30.67 2.32 -0.81
CA LYS A 280 30.34 3.24 0.27
C LYS A 280 28.92 3.79 0.16
N THR A 281 28.23 3.92 1.28
CA THR A 281 26.92 4.61 1.38
C THR A 281 27.09 6.12 1.20
N LYS A 282 26.00 6.86 1.00
CA LYS A 282 26.03 8.35 0.90
C LYS A 282 26.72 8.98 2.11
N ALA A 283 26.49 8.46 3.32
CA ALA A 283 27.18 8.91 4.53
C ALA A 283 28.71 8.70 4.43
N GLN A 284 29.14 7.52 3.99
CA GLN A 284 30.56 7.20 3.87
C GLN A 284 31.27 8.00 2.76
N LEU A 285 30.55 8.38 1.70
CA LEU A 285 31.07 9.25 0.64
C LEU A 285 31.15 10.71 1.10
N ILE A 286 30.19 11.18 1.91
CA ILE A 286 30.22 12.52 2.51
C ILE A 286 31.40 12.65 3.48
N ASP A 287 31.60 11.68 4.37
CA ASP A 287 32.72 11.67 5.32
C ASP A 287 34.08 11.69 4.59
N GLU A 288 34.19 10.97 3.48
CA GLU A 288 35.41 10.95 2.68
C GLU A 288 35.64 12.27 1.93
N LEU A 289 34.57 12.90 1.42
CA LEU A 289 34.63 14.22 0.80
C LEU A 289 35.02 15.32 1.81
N GLU A 290 34.52 15.25 3.03
CA GLU A 290 34.90 16.18 4.10
C GLU A 290 36.36 15.97 4.52
N SER A 291 36.80 14.73 4.69
CA SER A 291 38.19 14.38 4.97
C SER A 291 39.15 14.89 3.86
N LEU A 292 38.78 14.74 2.60
CA LEU A 292 39.55 15.26 1.47
C LEU A 292 39.58 16.80 1.45
N ARG A 293 38.48 17.47 1.78
CA ARG A 293 38.42 18.94 1.87
C ARG A 293 39.34 19.46 2.98
N GLU A 294 39.37 18.79 4.13
CA GLU A 294 40.27 19.15 5.23
C GLU A 294 41.74 18.96 4.84
N GLN A 295 42.07 17.89 4.13
CA GLN A 295 43.43 17.64 3.65
C GLN A 295 43.88 18.67 2.62
N VAL A 296 43.00 19.11 1.72
CA VAL A 296 43.31 20.16 0.74
C VAL A 296 43.43 21.53 1.40
N ALA A 297 42.64 21.82 2.44
CA ALA A 297 42.74 23.06 3.20
C ALA A 297 44.01 23.15 4.08
N ALA A 298 44.66 22.01 4.35
CA ALA A 298 45.91 21.91 5.11
C ALA A 298 47.18 21.99 4.25
N LEU A 299 47.04 22.14 2.92
CA LEU A 299 48.13 22.36 1.96
C LEU A 299 48.24 23.85 1.59
#